data_AF-A0A6M2A9N4-F1
#
_entry.id   AF-A0A6M2A9N4-F1
#
_cell.length_a   1.000
_cell.length_b   1.000
_cell.length_c   1.000
_cell.angle_alpha   90.00
_cell.angle_beta   90.00
_cell.angle_gamma   90.00
#
_symmetry.space_group_name_H-M   'P 1'
#
loop_
_entity.id
_entity.type
_entity.pdbx_description
1 polymer ?
#
loop_
_entity_poly.entity_id
_entity_poly.type
_entity_poly.pdbx_seq_one_letter_code
_entity_poly.pdbx_strand_id
1 'polypeptide(L)' 'MAKLSYHRNKKTGVTYVYSIEKCYWDKKKKSPRNEQVYLGKLDPQTGEIIPSKRRSKIVKRAASAPDVTVTARIAGPHL' A
#
# COMPACT_ATOMS: atom_id res chain seq x y z
N MET A 1 8.60 -6.38 9.71
CA MET A 1 8.82 -6.58 8.26
C MET A 1 7.48 -6.44 7.54
N ALA A 2 7.34 -5.47 6.64
CA ALA A 2 6.16 -5.35 5.79
C ALA A 2 6.17 -6.49 4.76
N LYS A 3 5.04 -7.20 4.62
CA LYS A 3 4.92 -8.33 3.69
C LYS A 3 4.01 -7.96 2.52
N LEU A 4 4.45 -8.25 1.31
CA LEU A 4 3.64 -8.07 0.10
C LEU A 4 2.81 -9.32 -0.17
N SER A 5 1.54 -9.11 -0.54
CA SER A 5 0.61 -10.15 -0.99
C SER A 5 0.27 -9.94 -2.45
N TYR A 6 0.40 -11.00 -3.25
CA TYR A 6 0.11 -11.00 -4.68
C TYR A 6 -1.15 -11.81 -4.95
N HIS A 7 -2.17 -11.13 -5.48
CA HIS A 7 -3.45 -11.73 -5.83
C HIS A 7 -3.60 -11.75 -7.35
N ARG A 8 -3.40 -12.93 -7.96
CA ARG A 8 -3.59 -13.11 -9.40
C ARG A 8 -5.04 -13.44 -9.71
N ASN A 9 -5.69 -12.60 -10.50
CA ASN A 9 -7.00 -12.93 -11.06
C ASN A 9 -6.80 -13.92 -12.22
N LYS A 10 -7.26 -15.16 -12.04
CA LYS A 10 -7.10 -16.24 -13.04
C LYS A 10 -7.85 -15.98 -14.35
N LYS A 11 -8.93 -15.20 -14.32
CA LYS A 11 -9.77 -14.92 -15.51
C LYS A 11 -9.14 -13.87 -16.42
N THR A 12 -8.55 -12.83 -15.85
CA THR A 12 -7.98 -11.69 -16.59
C THR A 12 -6.46 -11.67 -16.63
N GLY A 13 -5.79 -12.55 -15.88
CA GLY A 13 -4.34 -12.61 -15.77
C GLY A 13 -3.71 -11.48 -14.94
N VAL A 14 -4.49 -10.50 -14.50
CA VAL A 14 -4.00 -9.33 -13.77
C VAL A 14 -3.60 -9.71 -12.35
N THR A 15 -2.37 -9.36 -11.95
CA THR A 15 -1.88 -9.53 -10.59
C THR A 15 -2.01 -8.22 -9.82
N TYR A 16 -2.69 -8.29 -8.68
CA TYR A 16 -2.89 -7.17 -7.77
C TYR A 16 -1.94 -7.29 -6.58
N VAL A 17 -1.32 -6.19 -6.19
CA VAL A 17 -0.31 -6.15 -5.13
C VAL A 17 -0.84 -5.38 -3.93
N TYR A 18 -0.71 -5.98 -2.75
CA TYR A 18 -1.15 -5.42 -1.47
C TYR A 18 -0.01 -5.45 -0.46
N SER A 19 0.08 -4.42 0.37
CA SER A 19 0.93 -4.41 1.56
C SER A 19 0.11 -4.90 2.75
N ILE A 20 0.64 -5.86 3.50
CA ILE A 20 0.03 -6.29 4.77
C ILE A 20 0.53 -5.34 5.86
N GLU A 21 -0.39 -4.60 6.48
CA GLU A 21 -0.07 -3.66 7.57
C GLU A 21 -0.11 -4.36 8.94
N LYS A 22 -1.18 -5.11 9.21
CA LYS A 22 -1.37 -5.80 10.50
C LYS A 22 -1.95 -7.18 10.29
N CYS A 23 -1.38 -8.16 10.98
CA CYS A 23 -1.97 -9.49 11.13
C CYS A 23 -2.51 -9.60 12.55
N TYR A 24 -3.80 -9.88 12.70
CA TYR A 24 -4.44 -9.98 14.00
C TYR A 24 -5.33 -11.22 14.07
N TRP A 25 -5.55 -11.72 15.28
CA TRP A 25 -6.49 -12.79 15.54
C TRP A 25 -7.87 -12.20 15.80
N ASP A 26 -8.83 -12.46 14.91
CA ASP A 26 -10.21 -12.05 15.13
C ASP A 26 -10.88 -13.03 16.10
N LYS A 27 -11.05 -12.60 17.36
CA LYS A 27 -11.65 -13.43 18.43
C LYS A 27 -13.11 -13.79 18.14
N LYS A 28 -13.87 -12.94 17.46
CA LYS A 28 -15.29 -13.17 17.15
C LYS A 28 -15.44 -14.26 16.10
N LYS A 29 -14.60 -14.20 15.06
CA LYS A 29 -14.61 -15.19 13.96
C LYS A 29 -13.64 -16.36 14.17
N LYS A 30 -12.91 -16.39 15.30
CA LYS A 30 -11.90 -17.38 15.66
C LYS A 30 -10.95 -17.73 14.51
N SER A 31 -10.48 -16.73 13.78
CA SER A 31 -9.61 -16.92 12.61
C SER A 31 -8.57 -15.80 12.48
N PRO A 32 -7.40 -16.10 11.89
CA PRO A 32 -6.39 -15.08 11.61
C PRO A 32 -6.85 -14.20 10.45
N ARG A 33 -6.69 -12.88 10.60
CA ARG A 33 -7.03 -11.89 9.58
C ARG A 33 -5.90 -10.89 9.39
N ASN A 34 -5.90 -10.27 8.22
CA ASN A 34 -4.92 -9.26 7.86
C ASN A 34 -5.58 -7.99 7.33
N GLU A 35 -5.09 -6.84 7.79
CA GLU A 35 -5.38 -5.55 7.21
C GLU A 35 -4.43 -5.34 6.03
N GLN A 36 -5.00 -5.19 4.84
CA GLN A 36 -4.26 -5.08 3.59
C GLN A 36 -4.53 -3.76 2.91
N VAL A 37 -3.46 -3.15 2.43
CA VAL A 37 -3.49 -1.87 1.73
C VAL A 37 -3.12 -2.07 0.27
N TYR A 38 -4.03 -1.67 -0.61
CA TYR A 38 -3.86 -1.82 -2.05
C TYR A 38 -2.78 -0.88 -2.60
N LEU A 39 -1.70 -1.44 -3.15
CA LEU A 39 -0.60 -0.68 -3.75
C LEU A 39 -0.90 -0.41 -5.23
N GLY A 40 -1.30 -1.43 -5.97
CA GLY A 40 -1.49 -1.32 -7.40
C GLY A 40 -1.55 -2.65 -8.14
N LYS A 41 -1.36 -2.58 -9.46
CA LYS A 41 -1.28 -3.76 -10.34
C LYS A 41 0.18 -4.07 -10.63
N LEU A 42 0.52 -5.33 -10.79
CA LEU A 42 1.79 -5.77 -11.33
C LEU A 42 1.69 -5.76 -12.85
N ASP A 43 2.66 -5.14 -13.50
CA ASP A 43 2.85 -5.30 -14.94
C ASP A 43 3.47 -6.68 -15.22
N PRO A 44 2.83 -7.54 -16.03
CA PRO A 44 3.36 -8.87 -16.34
C PRO A 44 4.66 -8.84 -17.18
N GLN A 45 4.97 -7.74 -17.88
CA GLN A 45 6.16 -7.65 -18.73
C GLN A 45 7.38 -7.07 -18.01
N THR A 46 7.18 -6.01 -17.22
CA THR A 46 8.28 -5.33 -16.50
C THR A 46 8.45 -5.83 -15.06
N GLY A 47 7.44 -6.48 -14.49
CA GLY A 47 7.43 -6.87 -13.07
C GLY A 47 7.32 -5.67 -12.12
N GLU A 48 7.10 -4.45 -12.66
CA GLU A 48 6.95 -3.25 -11.87
C GLU A 48 5.53 -3.11 -11.30
N ILE A 49 5.43 -2.43 -10.15
CA ILE A 49 4.15 -2.16 -9.49
C ILE A 49 3.61 -0.84 -10.03
N ILE A 50 2.59 -0.92 -10.89
CA ILE A 50 1.85 0.24 -11.39
C ILE A 50 0.90 0.73 -10.28
N PRO A 51 1.15 1.90 -9.67
CA PRO A 51 0.34 2.39 -8.57
C PRO A 51 -1.07 2.73 -9.04
N SER A 52 -2.06 2.48 -8.18
CA SER A 52 -3.44 2.86 -8.46
C SER A 52 -3.59 4.37 -8.71
N LYS A 53 -4.56 4.80 -9.54
CA LYS A 53 -4.77 6.20 -9.93
C LYS A 53 -4.72 7.20 -8.76
N ARG A 54 -5.28 6.86 -7.59
CA ARG A 54 -5.21 7.71 -6.38
C ARG A 54 -3.78 7.89 -5.86
N ARG A 55 -2.97 6.84 -5.86
CA ARG A 55 -1.58 6.85 -5.41
C ARG A 55 -0.61 7.37 -6.46
N SER A 56 -0.96 7.28 -7.75
CA SER A 56 -0.12 7.80 -8.84
C SER A 56 0.18 9.29 -8.68
N LYS A 57 -0.76 10.10 -8.20
CA LYS A 57 -0.54 11.53 -7.94
C LYS A 57 0.46 11.77 -6.80
N ILE A 58 0.39 10.94 -5.76
CA ILE A 58 1.30 11.01 -4.60
C ILE A 58 2.71 10.60 -5.03
N VAL A 59 2.83 9.48 -5.75
CA VAL A 59 4.12 9.00 -6.29
C VAL A 59 4.72 10.02 -7.25
N LYS A 60 3.94 10.62 -8.15
CA LYS A 60 4.42 11.70 -9.05
C LYS A 60 4.88 12.94 -8.29
N ARG A 61 4.15 13.36 -7.25
CA ARG A 61 4.57 14.49 -6.41
C ARG A 61 5.85 14.18 -5.63
N ALA A 62 5.97 12.97 -5.08
CA ALA A 62 7.18 12.52 -4.40
C ALA A 62 8.38 12.45 -5.37
N ALA A 63 8.17 11.93 -6.58
CA ALA A 63 9.21 11.88 -7.61
C ALA A 63 9.64 13.27 -8.10
N SER A 64 8.72 14.23 -8.15
CA SER A 64 9.02 15.60 -8.56
C SER A 64 9.86 16.37 -7.55
N ALA A 65 9.89 15.94 -6.29
CA ALA A 65 10.53 16.70 -5.22
C ALA A 65 11.10 15.76 -4.13
N PRO A 66 12.21 15.05 -4.43
CA PRO A 66 12.77 14.05 -3.53
C PRO A 66 13.34 14.64 -2.22
N ASP A 67 13.74 15.91 -2.22
CA ASP A 67 14.35 16.61 -1.07
C ASP A 67 13.35 17.39 -0.19
N VAL A 68 12.04 17.32 -0.50
CA VAL A 68 11.05 18.07 0.27
C VAL A 68 10.79 17.37 1.60
N THR A 69 11.50 17.83 2.63
CA THR A 69 11.28 17.42 4.01
C THR A 69 10.02 18.10 4.54
N VAL A 70 8.98 17.32 4.81
CA VAL A 70 7.73 17.82 5.40
C VAL A 70 8.01 18.26 6.84
N THR A 71 7.99 19.56 7.11
CA THR A 71 8.10 20.09 8.47
C THR A 71 6.70 20.29 9.04
N ALA A 72 6.26 19.39 9.93
CA ALA A 72 5.01 19.57 10.66
C ALA A 72 5.27 20.38 11.94
N ARG A 73 4.65 21.55 12.07
CA ARG A 73 4.64 22.30 13.33
C ARG A 73 3.36 21.95 14.08
N ILE A 74 3.51 21.25 15.20
CA ILE A 74 2.39 20.99 16.12
C ILE A 74 2.18 22.28 16.91
N ALA A 75 1.09 22.99 16.65
CA ALA A 75 0.70 24.18 17.41
C ALA A 75 -0.42 23.79 18.39
N GLY A 76 -0.09 23.67 19.67
CA GLY A 76 -1.04 23.41 20.75
C GLY A 76 -0.35 22.99 22.04
N PRO A 77 -0.99 23.16 23.21
CA PRO A 77 -0.46 22.64 24.46
C PRO A 77 -0.37 21.11 24.37
N HIS A 78 0.83 20.58 24.59
CA HIS A 78 1.00 19.17 24.89
C HIS A 78 0.54 18.98 26.34
N LEU A 79 -0.42 18.08 26.55
CA LEU A 79 -0.84 17.61 27.88
C LEU A 79 0.03 16.43 28.30
#